data_AF-A0AAV5BSN6-F1
#
_entry.id   AF-A0AAV5BSN6-F1
#
_cell.length_a   1.000
_cell.length_b   1.000
_cell.length_c   1.000
_cell.angle_alpha   90.00
_cell.angle_beta   90.00
_cell.angle_gamma   90.00
#
_symmetry.space_group_name_H-M   'P 1'
#
loop_
_entity.id
_entity.type
_entity.pdbx_description
1 polymer ?
#
loop_
_entity_poly.entity_id
_entity_poly.type
_entity_poly.pdbx_seq_one_letter_code
_entity_poly.pdbx_strand_id
1 'polypeptide(L)'
;MEEILFLLNKSHHPVALQQKSSAEDAEIASMLDDIETKLKDMLKKLEQFQLKNADNVFNTVMTYMPQDFRGILIRQQRERSERNKQAEVDALVSAGGSIRDRYALLWKQQMDRRVQLAQLGSATGVYKTLVRYLVGVPQVLLDFIRQINDDNGPMEEQRERYGPALYTLTKLVLAIRLYLHVSLARYGQRKIEKDDIAVLQQAVVTYTEEFEKFLKFIGEVFVNAPFFISAEDAGAADQRKSDEYKETIIPAGKTHEVILSVEAVNSYIAWDFSLQQGALSMVLDIGFHVEYISPSGEKTLILPYRRYEADQGNFCTVLAGSYKLVWDNTYSSFFKKSLRYKVDAVPPVIEPAAVPTVEP
;
A
#
# COMPACT_ATOMS: atom_id res chain seq x y z
N MET A 1 13.03 19.50 4.58
CA MET A 1 14.39 18.94 4.51
C MET A 1 14.92 18.95 3.09
N GLU A 2 14.21 18.38 2.11
CA GLU A 2 14.68 18.35 0.71
C GLU A 2 14.93 19.73 0.10
N GLU A 3 14.06 20.71 0.36
CA GLU A 3 14.31 22.08 -0.10
C GLU A 3 15.58 22.69 0.53
N ILE A 4 15.92 22.30 1.76
CA ILE A 4 17.18 22.72 2.40
C ILE A 4 18.36 22.05 1.70
N LEU A 5 18.27 20.75 1.43
CA LEU A 5 19.29 20.02 0.67
C LEU A 5 19.47 20.57 -0.74
N PHE A 6 18.38 21.01 -1.37
CA PHE A 6 18.44 21.71 -2.66
C PHE A 6 19.26 23.01 -2.56
N LEU A 7 19.04 23.82 -1.53
CA LEU A 7 19.79 25.05 -1.28
C LEU A 7 21.28 24.78 -0.95
N LEU A 8 21.57 23.70 -0.23
CA LEU A 8 22.92 23.28 0.18
C LEU A 8 23.68 22.52 -0.91
N ASN A 9 23.04 22.21 -2.04
CA ASN A 9 23.75 21.60 -3.15
C ASN A 9 24.78 22.61 -3.70
N LYS A 10 26.01 22.15 -3.88
CA LYS A 10 27.15 22.95 -4.37
C LYS A 10 26.83 23.74 -5.64
N SER A 11 26.01 23.21 -6.55
CA SER A 11 25.60 23.93 -7.77
C SER A 11 24.78 25.20 -7.50
N HIS A 12 24.10 25.26 -6.36
CA HIS A 12 23.25 26.39 -5.95
C HIS A 12 23.96 27.34 -4.98
N HIS A 13 25.18 27.02 -4.56
CA HIS A 13 25.96 27.92 -3.72
C HIS A 13 26.35 29.19 -4.49
N PRO A 14 26.51 30.33 -3.81
CA PRO A 14 27.21 31.49 -4.34
C PRO A 14 28.59 31.12 -4.90
N VAL A 15 29.00 31.76 -6.01
CA VAL A 15 30.27 31.46 -6.71
C VAL A 15 31.49 31.52 -5.76
N ALA A 16 31.53 32.48 -4.84
CA ALA A 16 32.61 32.60 -3.86
C ALA A 16 32.74 31.36 -2.94
N LEU A 17 31.62 30.78 -2.52
CA LEU A 17 31.60 29.54 -1.73
C LEU A 17 31.95 28.31 -2.57
N GLN A 18 31.54 28.27 -3.85
CA GLN A 18 31.92 27.19 -4.77
C GLN A 18 33.44 27.15 -5.01
N GLN A 19 34.03 28.33 -5.22
CA GLN A 19 35.46 28.48 -5.54
C GLN A 19 36.35 28.55 -4.29
N LYS A 20 35.75 28.64 -3.10
CA LYS A 20 36.46 28.84 -1.82
C LYS A 20 37.44 30.03 -1.93
N SER A 21 36.91 31.17 -2.39
CA SER A 21 37.71 32.33 -2.80
C SER A 21 38.52 32.97 -1.66
N SER A 22 38.17 32.70 -0.39
CA SER A 22 38.95 33.05 0.80
C SER A 22 38.98 31.91 1.82
N ALA A 23 39.84 32.02 2.84
CA ALA A 23 39.87 31.08 3.97
C ALA A 23 38.53 31.03 4.72
N GLU A 24 37.90 32.20 4.91
CA GLU A 24 36.55 32.31 5.50
C GLU A 24 35.48 31.61 4.64
N ASP A 25 35.53 31.81 3.31
CA ASP A 25 34.59 31.13 2.40
C ASP A 25 34.80 29.61 2.41
N ALA A 26 36.04 29.15 2.57
CA ALA A 26 36.37 27.73 2.71
C ALA A 26 35.83 27.13 4.03
N GLU A 27 35.93 27.86 5.14
CA GLU A 27 35.37 27.46 6.44
C GLU A 27 33.84 27.37 6.39
N ILE A 28 33.18 28.39 5.84
CA ILE A 28 31.72 28.41 5.68
C ILE A 28 31.27 27.26 4.79
N ALA A 29 31.93 27.03 3.65
CA ALA A 29 31.61 25.91 2.77
C ALA A 29 31.76 24.55 3.48
N SER A 30 32.79 24.38 4.32
CA SER A 30 32.96 23.16 5.11
C SER A 30 31.82 22.94 6.10
N MET A 31 31.38 23.99 6.80
CA MET A 31 30.25 23.89 7.74
C MET A 31 28.93 23.61 7.04
N LEU A 32 28.72 24.16 5.84
CA LEU A 32 27.54 23.86 5.01
C LEU A 32 27.54 22.39 4.54
N ASP A 33 28.71 21.85 4.14
CA ASP A 33 28.88 20.44 3.78
C ASP A 33 28.54 19.51 4.98
N ASP A 34 28.94 19.88 6.20
CA ASP A 34 28.60 19.15 7.43
C ASP A 34 27.08 19.18 7.72
N ILE A 35 26.46 20.35 7.57
CA ILE A 35 25.01 20.53 7.72
C ILE A 35 24.25 19.70 6.68
N GLU A 36 24.69 19.72 5.42
CA GLU A 36 24.11 18.93 4.34
C GLU A 36 24.15 17.44 4.67
N THR A 37 25.29 16.94 5.15
CA THR A 37 25.47 15.55 5.54
C THR A 37 24.50 15.14 6.65
N LYS A 38 24.37 15.94 7.72
CA LYS A 38 23.42 15.68 8.81
C LYS A 38 21.97 15.64 8.34
N LEU A 39 21.58 16.56 7.45
CA LEU A 39 20.22 16.60 6.91
C LEU A 39 19.93 15.46 5.94
N LYS A 40 20.92 15.01 5.14
CA LYS A 40 20.81 13.80 4.31
C LYS A 40 20.58 12.56 5.17
N ASP A 41 21.37 12.39 6.23
CA ASP A 41 21.22 11.26 7.14
C ASP A 41 19.85 11.27 7.84
N MET A 42 19.38 12.44 8.28
CA MET A 42 18.06 12.56 8.90
C MET A 42 16.92 12.29 7.90
N LEU A 43 17.03 12.77 6.67
CA LEU A 43 16.06 12.48 5.62
C LEU A 43 15.96 10.97 5.36
N LYS A 44 17.11 10.29 5.24
CA LYS A 44 17.16 8.84 5.07
C LYS A 44 16.51 8.08 6.23
N LYS A 45 16.75 8.52 7.47
CA LYS A 45 16.08 7.96 8.67
C LYS A 45 14.56 8.13 8.61
N LEU A 46 14.08 9.28 8.16
CA LEU A 46 12.64 9.54 7.97
C LEU A 46 12.04 8.61 6.91
N GLU A 47 12.70 8.47 5.75
CA GLU A 47 12.25 7.58 4.68
C GLU A 47 12.19 6.12 5.14
N GLN A 48 13.23 5.64 5.84
CA GLN A 48 13.25 4.31 6.43
C GLN A 48 12.13 4.09 7.46
N PHE A 49 11.87 5.10 8.29
CA PHE A 49 10.76 5.06 9.24
C PHE A 49 9.42 4.92 8.52
N GLN A 50 9.18 5.70 7.46
CA GLN A 50 7.94 5.65 6.69
C GLN A 50 7.74 4.29 6.01
N LEU A 51 8.79 3.75 5.37
CA LEU A 51 8.75 2.43 4.73
C LEU A 51 8.43 1.32 5.75
N LYS A 52 9.18 1.28 6.85
CA LYS A 52 8.99 0.29 7.91
C LYS A 52 7.58 0.35 8.51
N ASN A 53 7.06 1.55 8.75
CA ASN A 53 5.73 1.72 9.31
C ASN A 53 4.63 1.27 8.32
N ALA A 54 4.79 1.60 7.03
CA ALA A 54 3.87 1.15 5.99
C ALA A 54 3.84 -0.38 5.87
N ASP A 55 4.99 -1.04 5.95
CA ASP A 55 5.10 -2.50 5.94
C ASP A 55 4.50 -3.13 7.19
N ASN A 56 4.73 -2.55 8.37
CA ASN A 56 4.13 -3.03 9.62
C ASN A 56 2.60 -2.99 9.54
N VAL A 57 2.02 -1.85 9.15
CA VAL A 57 0.57 -1.71 8.99
C VAL A 57 0.04 -2.75 7.99
N PHE A 58 0.71 -2.90 6.86
CA PHE A 58 0.31 -3.89 5.85
C PHE A 58 0.35 -5.32 6.40
N ASN A 59 1.44 -5.71 7.07
CA ASN A 59 1.59 -7.04 7.63
C ASN A 59 0.52 -7.34 8.70
N THR A 60 0.20 -6.37 9.56
CA THR A 60 -0.91 -6.49 10.52
C THR A 60 -2.23 -6.73 9.80
N VAL A 61 -2.54 -5.97 8.74
CA VAL A 61 -3.76 -6.20 7.93
C VAL A 61 -3.73 -7.59 7.29
N MET A 62 -2.58 -8.04 6.77
CA MET A 62 -2.45 -9.37 6.17
C MET A 62 -2.73 -10.51 7.15
N THR A 63 -2.60 -10.31 8.47
CA THR A 63 -3.00 -11.32 9.46
C THR A 63 -4.50 -11.62 9.45
N TYR A 64 -5.32 -10.66 9.01
CA TYR A 64 -6.77 -10.78 8.88
C TYR A 64 -7.21 -11.25 7.48
N MET A 65 -6.30 -11.27 6.52
CA MET A 65 -6.61 -11.70 5.15
C MET A 65 -6.59 -13.23 5.03
N PRO A 66 -7.37 -13.80 4.09
CA PRO A 66 -7.28 -15.23 3.79
C PRO A 66 -5.87 -15.61 3.35
N GLN A 67 -5.34 -16.72 3.88
CA GLN A 67 -4.01 -17.24 3.53
C GLN A 67 -4.01 -18.13 2.27
N ASP A 68 -5.08 -18.04 1.50
CA ASP A 68 -5.26 -18.74 0.23
C ASP A 68 -4.99 -17.81 -0.96
N PHE A 69 -5.36 -18.25 -2.15
CA PHE A 69 -5.20 -17.49 -3.39
C PHE A 69 -5.79 -16.07 -3.32
N ARG A 70 -6.80 -15.79 -2.50
CA ARG A 70 -7.39 -14.45 -2.38
C ARG A 70 -6.44 -13.47 -1.71
N GLY A 71 -5.75 -13.90 -0.64
CA GLY A 71 -4.71 -13.09 0.00
C GLY A 71 -3.54 -12.82 -0.94
N ILE A 72 -3.13 -13.83 -1.71
CA ILE A 72 -2.09 -13.70 -2.74
C ILE A 72 -2.50 -12.66 -3.80
N LEU A 73 -3.74 -12.73 -4.30
CA LEU A 73 -4.25 -11.80 -5.30
C LEU A 73 -4.30 -10.36 -4.78
N ILE A 74 -4.75 -10.15 -3.54
CA ILE A 74 -4.84 -8.82 -2.94
C ILE A 74 -3.44 -8.23 -2.75
N ARG A 75 -2.46 -9.04 -2.36
CA ARG A 75 -1.06 -8.63 -2.32
C ARG A 75 -0.54 -8.22 -3.70
N GLN A 76 -0.77 -9.03 -4.73
CA GLN A 76 -0.35 -8.73 -6.09
C GLN A 76 -1.00 -7.45 -6.64
N GLN A 77 -2.28 -7.23 -6.34
CA GLN A 77 -2.99 -6.01 -6.72
C GLN A 77 -2.38 -4.76 -6.06
N ARG A 78 -2.07 -4.81 -4.75
CA ARG A 78 -1.37 -3.71 -4.07
C ARG A 78 -0.01 -3.45 -4.69
N GLU A 79 0.81 -4.49 -4.87
CA GLU A 79 2.15 -4.33 -5.44
C GLU A 79 2.12 -3.70 -6.83
N ARG A 80 1.09 -4.01 -7.64
CA ARG A 80 0.88 -3.36 -8.95
C ARG A 80 0.46 -1.90 -8.80
N SER A 81 -0.49 -1.59 -7.91
CA SER A 81 -0.92 -0.20 -7.67
C SER A 81 0.24 0.67 -7.17
N GLU A 82 1.03 0.16 -6.23
CA GLU A 82 2.20 0.87 -5.69
C GLU A 82 3.28 1.08 -6.77
N ARG A 83 3.51 0.08 -7.63
CA ARG A 83 4.39 0.24 -8.80
C ARG A 83 3.88 1.31 -9.78
N ASN A 84 2.58 1.35 -10.05
CA ASN A 84 2.00 2.37 -10.94
C ASN A 84 2.14 3.79 -10.34
N LYS A 85 1.85 3.95 -9.05
CA LYS A 85 2.00 5.22 -8.34
C LYS A 85 3.46 5.70 -8.30
N GLN A 86 4.40 4.77 -8.09
CA GLN A 86 5.82 5.09 -8.15
C GLN A 86 6.24 5.50 -9.57
N ALA A 87 5.75 4.80 -10.60
CA ALA A 87 6.03 5.16 -11.99
C ALA A 87 5.52 6.57 -12.35
N GLU A 88 4.38 6.99 -11.80
CA GLU A 88 3.86 8.36 -11.96
C GLU A 88 4.79 9.40 -11.32
N VAL A 89 5.31 9.10 -10.12
CA VAL A 89 6.31 9.94 -9.44
C VAL A 89 7.61 10.02 -10.24
N ASP A 90 8.10 8.88 -10.74
CA ASP A 90 9.33 8.81 -11.52
C ASP A 90 9.18 9.55 -12.86
N ALA A 91 8.01 9.45 -13.51
CA ALA A 91 7.67 10.20 -14.71
C ALA A 91 7.68 11.71 -14.45
N LEU A 92 7.09 12.16 -13.34
CA LEU A 92 7.08 13.57 -12.95
C LEU A 92 8.50 14.10 -12.68
N VAL A 93 9.32 13.35 -11.95
CA VAL A 93 10.71 13.72 -11.65
C VAL A 93 11.56 13.76 -12.92
N SER A 94 11.43 12.75 -13.80
CA SER A 94 12.17 12.70 -15.07
C SER A 94 11.76 13.78 -16.06
N ALA A 95 10.51 14.24 -16.00
CA ALA A 95 10.03 15.41 -16.75
C ALA A 95 10.53 16.76 -16.20
N GLY A 96 11.31 16.76 -15.11
CA GLY A 96 11.83 17.98 -14.48
C GLY A 96 10.85 18.64 -13.50
N GLY A 97 9.87 17.90 -12.98
CA GLY A 97 8.94 18.39 -11.97
C GLY A 97 9.67 18.88 -10.71
N SER A 98 9.14 19.94 -10.10
CA SER A 98 9.72 20.51 -8.89
C SER A 98 9.49 19.61 -7.67
N ILE A 99 10.25 19.85 -6.59
CA ILE A 99 10.01 19.23 -5.29
C ILE A 99 8.55 19.40 -4.86
N ARG A 100 7.98 20.60 -5.10
CA ARG A 100 6.58 20.91 -4.76
C ARG A 100 5.59 20.07 -5.57
N ASP A 101 5.82 19.91 -6.87
CA ASP A 101 4.96 19.10 -7.74
C ASP A 101 4.95 17.64 -7.27
N ARG A 102 6.13 17.12 -6.91
CA ARG A 102 6.27 15.77 -6.36
C ARG A 102 5.51 15.59 -5.05
N TYR A 103 5.60 16.56 -4.12
CA TYR A 103 4.85 16.50 -2.87
C TYR A 103 3.34 16.64 -3.08
N ALA A 104 2.89 17.47 -4.02
CA ALA A 104 1.48 17.60 -4.36
C ALA A 104 0.92 16.28 -4.90
N LEU A 105 1.68 15.58 -5.75
CA LEU A 105 1.32 14.26 -6.25
C LEU A 105 1.25 13.21 -5.13
N LEU A 106 2.28 13.11 -4.30
CA LEU A 106 2.30 12.19 -3.16
C LEU A 106 1.15 12.46 -2.19
N TRP A 107 0.82 13.73 -1.96
CA TRP A 107 -0.33 14.12 -1.13
C TRP A 107 -1.64 13.65 -1.73
N LYS A 108 -1.85 13.88 -3.04
CA LYS A 108 -3.03 13.39 -3.76
C LYS A 108 -3.15 11.87 -3.64
N GLN A 109 -2.09 11.13 -3.96
CA GLN A 109 -2.06 9.67 -3.84
C GLN A 109 -2.38 9.19 -2.41
N GLN A 110 -1.95 9.93 -1.38
CA GLN A 110 -2.25 9.63 0.01
C GLN A 110 -3.71 9.93 0.40
N MET A 111 -4.29 11.01 -0.12
CA MET A 111 -5.72 11.30 0.08
C MET A 111 -6.60 10.26 -0.60
N ASP A 112 -6.26 9.84 -1.82
CA ASP A 112 -6.96 8.79 -2.55
C ASP A 112 -6.97 7.47 -1.76
N ARG A 113 -5.84 7.10 -1.13
CA ARG A 113 -5.76 5.94 -0.22
C ARG A 113 -6.69 6.09 0.99
N ARG A 114 -6.78 7.28 1.60
CA ARG A 114 -7.67 7.51 2.76
C ARG A 114 -9.14 7.42 2.38
N VAL A 115 -9.52 7.90 1.19
CA VAL A 115 -10.88 7.77 0.67
C VAL A 115 -11.22 6.29 0.47
N GLN A 116 -10.32 5.52 -0.14
CA GLN A 116 -10.48 4.07 -0.32
C GLN A 116 -10.62 3.33 1.02
N LEU A 117 -9.83 3.71 2.04
CA LEU A 117 -9.94 3.12 3.37
C LEU A 117 -11.30 3.44 4.02
N ALA A 118 -11.78 4.68 3.99
CA ALA A 118 -13.09 5.02 4.52
C ALA A 118 -14.24 4.27 3.82
N GLN A 119 -14.13 4.03 2.51
CA GLN A 119 -15.07 3.18 1.75
C GLN A 119 -15.06 1.73 2.24
N LEU A 120 -13.91 1.21 2.68
CA LEU A 120 -13.81 -0.10 3.33
C LEU A 120 -14.56 -0.13 4.66
N GLY A 121 -14.38 0.88 5.52
CA GLY A 121 -15.09 0.98 6.81
C GLY A 121 -16.62 1.14 6.67
N SER A 122 -17.09 1.72 5.56
CA SER A 122 -18.52 1.84 5.26
C SER A 122 -19.10 0.61 4.51
N ALA A 123 -18.26 -0.37 4.16
CA ALA A 123 -18.63 -1.55 3.38
C ALA A 123 -19.41 -1.22 2.09
N THR A 124 -19.02 -0.13 1.42
CA THR A 124 -19.65 0.33 0.17
C THR A 124 -18.84 -0.07 -1.07
N GLY A 125 -19.52 -0.29 -2.19
CA GLY A 125 -18.90 -0.66 -3.47
C GLY A 125 -18.11 -1.97 -3.44
N VAL A 126 -16.99 -2.00 -4.16
CA VAL A 126 -16.03 -3.13 -4.26
C VAL A 126 -15.52 -3.59 -2.88
N TYR A 127 -15.38 -2.66 -1.94
CA TYR A 127 -14.79 -2.94 -0.63
C TYR A 127 -15.71 -3.71 0.32
N LYS A 128 -17.03 -3.77 0.02
CA LYS A 128 -17.97 -4.70 0.69
C LYS A 128 -17.49 -6.16 0.61
N THR A 129 -16.87 -6.52 -0.51
CA THR A 129 -16.35 -7.87 -0.74
C THR A 129 -15.04 -8.12 0.00
N LEU A 130 -14.20 -7.09 0.20
CA LEU A 130 -13.02 -7.19 1.07
C LEU A 130 -13.41 -7.37 2.53
N VAL A 131 -14.41 -6.62 3.02
CA VAL A 131 -14.99 -6.80 4.36
C VAL A 131 -15.59 -8.20 4.53
N ARG A 132 -16.16 -8.78 3.47
CA ARG A 132 -16.63 -10.18 3.48
C ARG A 132 -15.51 -11.20 3.70
N TYR A 133 -14.28 -10.91 3.25
CA TYR A 133 -13.11 -11.77 3.45
C TYR A 133 -12.36 -11.50 4.77
N LEU A 134 -12.59 -10.35 5.38
CA LEU A 134 -12.05 -9.95 6.68
C LEU A 134 -12.84 -10.62 7.82
N VAL A 135 -12.80 -11.96 7.86
CA VAL A 135 -13.45 -12.74 8.92
C VAL A 135 -12.70 -12.51 10.24
N GLY A 136 -13.43 -12.07 11.26
CA GLY A 136 -12.89 -11.87 12.60
C GLY A 136 -12.10 -10.58 12.81
N VAL A 137 -12.19 -9.60 11.89
CA VAL A 137 -11.67 -8.25 12.18
C VAL A 137 -12.47 -7.63 13.34
N PRO A 138 -11.81 -7.14 14.41
CA PRO A 138 -12.48 -6.45 15.49
C PRO A 138 -13.30 -5.27 14.98
N GLN A 139 -14.54 -5.15 15.44
CA GLN A 139 -15.43 -4.04 15.06
C GLN A 139 -14.79 -2.68 15.31
N VAL A 140 -14.01 -2.55 16.39
CA VAL A 140 -13.24 -1.33 16.72
C VAL A 140 -12.30 -0.90 15.59
N LEU A 141 -11.72 -1.85 14.83
CA LEU A 141 -10.88 -1.52 13.66
C LEU A 141 -11.70 -1.01 12.48
N LEU A 142 -12.86 -1.62 12.23
CA LEU A 142 -13.77 -1.16 11.17
C LEU A 142 -14.34 0.22 11.49
N ASP A 143 -14.69 0.47 12.76
CA ASP A 143 -15.15 1.76 13.26
C ASP A 143 -14.04 2.82 13.15
N PHE A 144 -12.79 2.48 13.53
CA PHE A 144 -11.63 3.35 13.32
C PHE A 144 -11.46 3.73 11.85
N ILE A 145 -11.50 2.76 10.94
CA ILE A 145 -11.33 3.00 9.49
C ILE A 145 -12.47 3.87 8.95
N ARG A 146 -13.70 3.65 9.43
CA ARG A 146 -14.87 4.45 9.03
C ARG A 146 -14.74 5.91 9.46
N GLN A 147 -14.17 6.17 10.64
CA GLN A 147 -14.04 7.51 11.22
C GLN A 147 -12.66 8.15 10.96
N ILE A 148 -11.82 7.54 10.10
CA ILE A 148 -10.42 7.96 9.92
C ILE A 148 -10.27 9.40 9.41
N ASN A 149 -11.30 9.91 8.73
CA ASN A 149 -11.35 11.27 8.17
C ASN A 149 -12.31 12.20 8.95
N ASP A 150 -12.88 11.75 10.06
CA ASP A 150 -13.79 12.58 10.85
C ASP A 150 -13.00 13.66 11.61
N ASP A 151 -13.57 14.86 11.73
CA ASP A 151 -12.93 15.99 12.41
C ASP A 151 -12.67 15.74 13.91
N ASN A 152 -13.39 14.78 14.51
CA ASN A 152 -13.17 14.29 15.88
C ASN A 152 -12.74 12.82 15.89
N GLY A 153 -12.20 12.35 14.76
CA GLY A 153 -11.79 10.98 14.57
C GLY A 153 -10.49 10.65 15.30
N PRO A 154 -10.13 9.36 15.36
CA PRO A 154 -8.96 8.88 16.08
C PRO A 154 -7.65 9.47 15.55
N MET A 155 -7.60 9.90 14.28
CA MET A 155 -6.43 10.58 13.73
C MET A 155 -6.26 12.01 14.24
N GLU A 156 -7.35 12.74 14.49
CA GLU A 156 -7.29 14.09 15.04
C GLU A 156 -6.90 14.07 16.53
N GLU A 157 -7.40 13.10 17.31
CA GLU A 157 -6.93 12.88 18.69
C GLU A 157 -5.41 12.64 18.74
N GLN A 158 -4.88 11.82 17.83
CA GLN A 158 -3.43 11.56 17.73
C GLN A 158 -2.66 12.83 17.35
N ARG A 159 -3.21 13.69 16.48
CA ARG A 159 -2.60 14.98 16.14
C ARG A 159 -2.62 15.95 17.30
N GLU A 160 -3.71 16.05 18.05
CA GLU A 160 -3.78 16.91 19.24
C GLU A 160 -2.78 16.46 20.31
N ARG A 161 -2.68 15.15 20.52
CA ARG A 161 -1.85 14.56 21.58
C ARG A 161 -0.36 14.58 21.25
N TYR A 162 0.03 14.27 20.02
CA TYR A 162 1.43 14.08 19.63
C TYR A 162 1.95 15.11 18.62
N GLY A 163 1.06 15.86 17.96
CA GLY A 163 1.38 16.89 16.98
C GLY A 163 2.14 18.11 17.53
N PRO A 164 1.90 18.63 18.76
CA PRO A 164 2.57 19.84 19.25
C PRO A 164 4.11 19.76 19.22
N ALA A 165 4.68 18.60 19.56
CA ALA A 165 6.12 18.36 19.47
C ALA A 165 6.61 18.43 18.01
N LEU A 166 5.91 17.76 17.10
CA LEU A 166 6.21 17.80 15.66
C LEU A 166 6.06 19.20 15.07
N TYR A 167 5.05 19.97 15.46
CA TYR A 167 4.84 21.34 14.98
C TYR A 167 5.97 22.27 15.41
N THR A 168 6.50 22.09 16.62
CA THR A 168 7.66 22.85 17.10
C THR A 168 8.90 22.54 16.26
N LEU A 169 9.17 21.26 15.97
CA LEU A 169 10.26 20.85 15.08
C LEU A 169 10.06 21.35 13.65
N THR A 170 8.81 21.37 13.18
CA THR A 170 8.44 21.90 11.86
C THR A 170 8.74 23.39 11.76
N LYS A 171 8.41 24.17 12.80
CA LYS A 171 8.77 25.60 12.85
C LYS A 171 10.29 25.80 12.81
N LEU A 172 11.05 24.99 13.55
CA LEU A 172 12.51 25.08 13.57
C LEU A 172 13.12 24.79 12.19
N VAL A 173 12.71 23.72 11.51
CA VAL A 173 13.25 23.39 10.17
C VAL A 173 12.82 24.42 9.11
N LEU A 174 11.65 25.03 9.25
CA LEU A 174 11.22 26.14 8.38
C LEU A 174 12.07 27.40 8.63
N ALA A 175 12.41 27.71 9.87
CA ALA A 175 13.31 28.81 10.21
C ALA A 175 14.73 28.58 9.65
N ILE A 176 15.27 27.36 9.80
CA ILE A 176 16.55 26.94 9.20
C ILE A 176 16.52 27.15 7.68
N ARG A 177 15.47 26.67 7.00
CA ARG A 177 15.29 26.86 5.55
C ARG A 177 15.25 28.33 5.17
N LEU A 178 14.45 29.14 5.86
CA LEU A 178 14.31 30.56 5.57
C LEU A 178 15.65 31.28 5.73
N TYR A 179 16.35 31.02 6.84
CA TYR A 179 17.68 31.58 7.10
C TYR A 179 18.65 31.23 5.97
N LEU A 180 18.78 29.94 5.62
CA LEU A 180 19.66 29.50 4.54
C LEU A 180 19.31 30.16 3.20
N HIS A 181 18.04 30.23 2.86
CA HIS A 181 17.59 30.85 1.62
C HIS A 181 18.00 32.32 1.53
N VAL A 182 17.74 33.10 2.58
CA VAL A 182 18.07 34.53 2.62
C VAL A 182 19.58 34.75 2.65
N SER A 183 20.30 34.01 3.48
CA SER A 183 21.75 34.14 3.66
C SER A 183 22.52 33.78 2.39
N LEU A 184 22.14 32.70 1.70
CA LEU A 184 22.77 32.32 0.44
C LEU A 184 22.41 33.31 -0.69
N ALA A 185 21.15 33.76 -0.78
CA ALA A 185 20.74 34.72 -1.80
C ALA A 185 21.45 36.08 -1.67
N ARG A 186 21.82 36.49 -0.45
CA ARG A 186 22.48 37.78 -0.17
C ARG A 186 23.98 37.68 0.07
N TYR A 187 24.59 36.52 -0.15
CA TYR A 187 25.98 36.26 0.22
C TYR A 187 26.98 37.26 -0.37
N GLY A 188 26.76 37.69 -1.62
CA GLY A 188 27.61 38.69 -2.27
C GLY A 188 27.51 40.10 -1.68
N GLN A 189 26.44 40.42 -0.93
CA GLN A 189 26.23 41.70 -0.26
C GLN A 189 26.69 41.64 1.21
N ARG A 190 26.40 40.53 1.89
CA ARG A 190 26.77 40.28 3.28
C ARG A 190 27.09 38.79 3.42
N LYS A 191 28.34 38.50 3.75
CA LYS A 191 28.77 37.15 4.09
C LYS A 191 28.08 36.67 5.36
N ILE A 192 28.02 35.34 5.52
CA ILE A 192 27.52 34.73 6.75
C ILE A 192 28.58 34.92 7.84
N GLU A 193 28.21 35.53 8.95
CA GLU A 193 29.13 35.73 10.07
C GLU A 193 29.41 34.41 10.79
N LYS A 194 30.60 34.30 11.40
CA LYS A 194 31.05 33.07 12.06
C LYS A 194 30.12 32.63 13.19
N ASP A 195 29.57 33.58 13.94
CA ASP A 195 28.63 33.30 15.01
C ASP A 195 27.28 32.83 14.44
N ASP A 196 26.82 33.42 13.34
CA ASP A 196 25.56 33.06 12.69
C ASP A 196 25.60 31.65 12.09
N ILE A 197 26.71 31.26 11.44
CA ILE A 197 26.87 29.90 10.90
C ILE A 197 26.99 28.85 12.03
N ALA A 198 27.62 29.20 13.17
CA ALA A 198 27.65 28.34 14.35
C ALA A 198 26.25 28.13 14.94
N VAL A 199 25.44 29.19 15.01
CA VAL A 199 24.03 29.10 15.44
C VAL A 199 23.23 28.21 14.48
N LEU A 200 23.41 28.36 13.16
CA LEU A 200 22.76 27.50 12.18
C LEU A 200 23.15 26.02 12.38
N GLN A 201 24.44 25.75 12.57
CA GLN A 201 24.94 24.39 12.80
C GLN A 201 24.30 23.79 14.06
N GLN A 202 24.26 24.54 15.16
CA GLN A 202 23.63 24.10 16.39
C GLN A 202 22.12 23.87 16.22
N ALA A 203 21.42 24.74 15.49
CA ALA A 203 20.00 24.58 15.20
C ALA A 203 19.71 23.30 14.40
N VAL A 204 20.56 22.97 13.42
CA VAL A 204 20.46 21.72 12.64
C VAL A 204 20.72 20.51 13.53
N VAL A 205 21.77 20.54 14.38
CA VAL A 205 22.06 19.46 15.34
C VAL A 205 20.85 19.22 16.24
N THR A 206 20.36 20.27 16.90
CA THR A 206 19.18 20.19 17.77
C THR A 206 17.96 19.67 17.02
N TYR A 207 17.68 20.16 15.82
CA TYR A 207 16.58 19.65 15.00
C TYR A 207 16.73 18.14 14.72
N THR A 208 17.90 17.69 14.27
CA THR A 208 18.11 16.27 13.92
C THR A 208 18.01 15.34 15.12
N GLU A 209 18.55 15.74 16.28
CA GLU A 209 18.49 14.93 17.50
C GLU A 209 17.06 14.83 18.04
N GLU A 210 16.35 15.95 18.13
CA GLU A 210 14.97 15.97 18.63
C GLU A 210 14.00 15.30 17.65
N PHE A 211 14.22 15.45 16.33
CA PHE A 211 13.41 14.76 15.33
C PHE A 211 13.65 13.25 15.36
N GLU A 212 14.88 12.78 15.57
CA GLU A 212 15.14 11.35 15.77
C GLU A 212 14.47 10.81 17.04
N LYS A 213 14.53 11.54 18.16
CA LYS A 213 13.81 11.18 19.40
C LYS A 213 12.31 11.09 19.14
N PHE A 214 11.74 12.05 18.42
CA PHE A 214 10.34 12.05 18.03
C PHE A 214 9.98 10.83 17.17
N LEU A 215 10.81 10.48 16.17
CA LEU A 215 10.57 9.29 15.34
C LEU A 215 10.58 7.98 16.15
N LYS A 216 11.49 7.85 17.12
CA LYS A 216 11.51 6.69 18.03
C LYS A 216 10.25 6.62 18.88
N PHE A 217 9.91 7.73 19.52
CA PHE A 217 8.73 7.85 20.36
C PHE A 217 7.43 7.52 19.60
N ILE A 218 7.20 8.16 18.45
CA ILE A 218 5.97 7.93 17.70
C ILE A 218 5.92 6.51 17.12
N GLY A 219 7.08 5.94 16.78
CA GLY A 219 7.19 4.52 16.41
C GLY A 219 6.72 3.59 17.52
N GLU A 220 7.13 3.84 18.76
CA GLU A 220 6.67 3.08 19.93
C GLU A 220 5.16 3.24 20.18
N VAL A 221 4.62 4.45 20.01
CA VAL A 221 3.18 4.70 20.11
C VAL A 221 2.41 3.87 19.07
N PHE A 222 2.87 3.84 17.82
CA PHE A 222 2.21 3.06 16.75
C PHE A 222 2.28 1.55 16.99
N VAL A 223 3.42 1.02 17.45
CA VAL A 223 3.57 -0.42 17.75
C VAL A 223 2.65 -0.87 18.89
N ASN A 224 2.42 0.01 19.87
CA ASN A 224 1.57 -0.30 21.03
C ASN A 224 0.14 0.22 20.88
N ALA A 225 -0.25 0.67 19.68
CA ALA A 225 -1.57 1.23 19.45
C ALA A 225 -2.66 0.14 19.57
N PRO A 226 -3.75 0.41 20.32
CA PRO A 226 -4.81 -0.59 20.54
C PRO A 226 -5.58 -0.96 19.25
N PHE A 227 -5.39 -0.18 18.18
CA PHE A 227 -6.00 -0.41 16.86
C PHE A 227 -5.07 -1.13 15.87
N PHE A 228 -3.88 -1.57 16.25
CA PHE A 228 -3.03 -2.41 15.40
C PHE A 228 -2.73 -3.77 16.05
N ILE A 229 -3.78 -4.44 16.48
CA ILE A 229 -3.68 -5.81 17.01
C ILE A 229 -3.70 -6.83 15.88
N SER A 230 -2.90 -7.89 15.98
CA SER A 230 -2.94 -8.99 15.01
C SER A 230 -4.23 -9.78 15.15
N ALA A 231 -4.59 -10.52 14.11
CA ALA A 231 -5.78 -11.37 14.15
C ALA A 231 -5.68 -12.48 15.22
N GLU A 232 -4.47 -12.86 15.65
CA GLU A 232 -4.24 -13.79 16.76
C GLU A 232 -4.56 -13.13 18.11
N ASP A 233 -4.01 -11.94 18.36
CA ASP A 233 -4.25 -11.16 19.58
C ASP A 233 -5.73 -10.77 19.72
N ALA A 234 -6.42 -10.60 18.59
CA ALA A 234 -7.86 -10.36 18.52
C ALA A 234 -8.73 -11.59 18.82
N GLY A 235 -8.16 -12.77 19.04
CA GLY A 235 -8.91 -14.02 19.24
C GLY A 235 -9.59 -14.55 17.97
N ALA A 236 -9.29 -13.99 16.80
CA ALA A 236 -9.85 -14.38 15.51
C ALA A 236 -9.13 -15.57 14.87
N ALA A 237 -8.15 -16.17 15.55
CA ALA A 237 -7.40 -17.33 15.05
C ALA A 237 -8.22 -18.62 15.00
N ASP A 238 -9.13 -18.84 15.97
CA ASP A 238 -9.87 -20.10 16.08
C ASP A 238 -11.06 -20.21 15.12
N GLN A 239 -11.63 -19.08 14.66
CA GLN A 239 -12.64 -19.09 13.58
C GLN A 239 -12.05 -19.50 12.21
N ARG A 240 -10.72 -19.48 12.04
CA ARG A 240 -10.03 -19.79 10.77
C ARG A 240 -9.94 -21.28 10.45
N LYS A 241 -10.03 -22.15 11.46
CA LYS A 241 -9.85 -23.61 11.27
C LYS A 241 -11.04 -24.28 10.58
N SER A 242 -12.17 -23.59 10.45
CA SER A 242 -13.45 -24.20 10.07
C SER A 242 -13.86 -24.04 8.61
N ASP A 243 -13.26 -23.16 7.79
CA ASP A 243 -14.02 -22.69 6.62
C ASP A 243 -13.29 -22.69 5.25
N GLU A 244 -14.10 -23.02 4.24
CA GLU A 244 -13.98 -22.71 2.80
C GLU A 244 -13.26 -23.66 1.82
N TYR A 245 -13.22 -24.96 2.06
CA TYR A 245 -13.22 -25.88 0.92
C TYR A 245 -14.59 -26.53 0.81
N LYS A 246 -15.22 -26.39 -0.36
CA LYS A 246 -16.43 -27.13 -0.69
C LYS A 246 -16.01 -28.52 -1.15
N GLU A 247 -16.72 -29.52 -0.66
CA GLU A 247 -16.55 -30.90 -1.10
C GLU A 247 -17.78 -31.36 -1.86
N THR A 248 -17.56 -32.01 -2.99
CA THR A 248 -18.62 -32.60 -3.79
C THR A 248 -18.13 -33.87 -4.46
N ILE A 249 -19.07 -34.79 -4.71
CA ILE A 249 -18.80 -36.02 -5.44
C ILE A 249 -19.38 -35.88 -6.84
N ILE A 250 -18.53 -35.99 -7.86
CA ILE A 250 -18.92 -35.97 -9.27
C ILE A 250 -19.08 -37.42 -9.75
N PRO A 251 -20.29 -37.89 -10.07
CA PRO A 251 -20.48 -39.25 -10.58
C PRO A 251 -19.77 -39.49 -11.92
N ALA A 252 -19.56 -40.76 -12.26
CA ALA A 252 -19.12 -41.17 -13.60
C ALA A 252 -20.12 -40.65 -14.66
N GLY A 253 -19.63 -40.10 -15.78
CA GLY A 253 -20.48 -39.59 -16.85
C GLY A 253 -21.11 -38.21 -16.57
N LYS A 254 -20.70 -37.48 -15.53
CA LYS A 254 -21.32 -36.22 -15.11
C LYS A 254 -20.32 -35.07 -14.98
N THR A 255 -20.84 -33.85 -14.95
CA THR A 255 -20.10 -32.61 -14.68
C THR A 255 -20.58 -31.96 -13.38
N HIS A 256 -19.72 -31.12 -12.80
CA HIS A 256 -20.07 -30.18 -11.73
C HIS A 256 -19.71 -28.77 -12.19
N GLU A 257 -20.60 -27.81 -11.93
CA GLU A 257 -20.46 -26.45 -12.43
C GLU A 257 -20.63 -25.43 -11.30
N VAL A 258 -19.81 -24.37 -11.34
CA VAL A 258 -19.99 -23.20 -10.48
C VAL A 258 -20.02 -21.96 -11.35
N ILE A 259 -21.05 -21.13 -11.18
CA ILE A 259 -21.20 -19.87 -11.89
C ILE A 259 -20.88 -18.72 -10.94
N LEU A 260 -19.93 -17.87 -11.34
CA LEU A 260 -19.55 -16.65 -10.65
C LEU A 260 -20.06 -15.45 -11.45
N SER A 261 -20.78 -14.54 -10.78
CA SER A 261 -21.21 -13.27 -11.37
C SER A 261 -20.15 -12.21 -11.10
N VAL A 262 -19.70 -11.54 -12.15
CA VAL A 262 -18.67 -10.49 -12.11
C VAL A 262 -19.30 -9.16 -12.50
N GLU A 263 -19.28 -8.20 -11.58
CA GLU A 263 -19.94 -6.89 -11.74
C GLU A 263 -19.09 -5.88 -12.52
N ALA A 264 -17.76 -6.01 -12.49
CA ALA A 264 -16.83 -5.06 -13.10
C ALA A 264 -15.72 -5.77 -13.88
N VAL A 265 -15.30 -5.17 -15.00
CA VAL A 265 -14.09 -5.56 -15.72
C VAL A 265 -12.86 -5.42 -14.81
N ASN A 266 -11.80 -6.17 -15.10
CA ASN A 266 -10.60 -6.26 -14.28
C ASN A 266 -10.78 -6.90 -12.89
N SER A 267 -11.93 -7.52 -12.63
CA SER A 267 -12.06 -8.47 -11.51
C SER A 267 -11.16 -9.67 -11.75
N TYR A 268 -10.72 -10.35 -10.70
CA TYR A 268 -10.03 -11.61 -10.76
C TYR A 268 -10.97 -12.75 -10.46
N ILE A 269 -10.99 -13.77 -11.31
CA ILE A 269 -11.55 -15.08 -10.97
C ILE A 269 -10.40 -15.98 -10.61
N ALA A 270 -10.55 -16.72 -9.53
CA ALA A 270 -9.54 -17.66 -9.07
C ALA A 270 -10.15 -18.94 -8.50
N TRP A 271 -9.37 -20.00 -8.62
CA TRP A 271 -9.73 -21.33 -8.17
C TRP A 271 -8.54 -22.01 -7.51
N ASP A 272 -8.89 -22.91 -6.61
CA ASP A 272 -7.99 -23.90 -6.02
C ASP A 272 -8.79 -25.18 -5.87
N PHE A 273 -8.35 -26.27 -6.50
CA PHE A 273 -9.02 -27.55 -6.34
C PHE A 273 -8.04 -28.71 -6.34
N SER A 274 -8.45 -29.77 -5.66
CA SER A 274 -7.75 -31.05 -5.63
C SER A 274 -8.76 -32.20 -5.57
N LEU A 275 -8.36 -33.34 -6.10
CA LEU A 275 -9.10 -34.57 -5.91
C LEU A 275 -8.65 -35.26 -4.61
N GLN A 276 -9.61 -35.65 -3.77
CA GLN A 276 -9.31 -36.41 -2.55
C GLN A 276 -9.02 -37.88 -2.89
N GLN A 277 -7.93 -38.39 -2.32
CA GLN A 277 -7.49 -39.76 -2.55
C GLN A 277 -8.39 -40.77 -1.80
N GLY A 278 -8.88 -41.77 -2.53
CA GLY A 278 -9.34 -43.04 -1.96
C GLY A 278 -8.23 -44.09 -2.00
N ALA A 279 -8.37 -45.18 -1.24
CA ALA A 279 -7.35 -46.21 -1.00
C ALA A 279 -6.77 -46.95 -2.24
N LEU A 280 -7.20 -46.62 -3.46
CA LEU A 280 -6.73 -47.19 -4.72
C LEU A 280 -6.21 -46.07 -5.63
N SER A 281 -4.89 -45.97 -5.71
CA SER A 281 -4.12 -44.97 -6.46
C SER A 281 -4.15 -45.19 -7.99
N MET A 282 -5.33 -45.21 -8.61
CA MET A 282 -5.45 -45.24 -10.07
C MET A 282 -6.11 -43.96 -10.62
N VAL A 283 -5.31 -43.23 -11.43
CA VAL A 283 -5.64 -42.07 -12.29
C VAL A 283 -6.80 -41.22 -11.77
N LEU A 284 -6.50 -40.38 -10.79
CA LEU A 284 -7.38 -39.36 -10.25
C LEU A 284 -7.12 -38.06 -10.99
N ASP A 285 -7.64 -37.95 -12.22
CA ASP A 285 -7.76 -36.67 -12.89
C ASP A 285 -9.24 -36.29 -13.06
N ILE A 286 -9.45 -35.01 -13.33
CA ILE A 286 -10.74 -34.41 -13.67
C ILE A 286 -10.52 -33.45 -14.85
N GLY A 287 -11.44 -33.40 -15.79
CA GLY A 287 -11.45 -32.37 -16.82
C GLY A 287 -11.78 -31.03 -16.19
N PHE A 288 -11.06 -29.96 -16.53
CA PHE A 288 -11.36 -28.63 -16.03
C PHE A 288 -11.24 -27.60 -17.15
N HIS A 289 -12.21 -26.69 -17.20
CA HIS A 289 -12.21 -25.53 -18.11
C HIS A 289 -13.06 -24.39 -17.53
N VAL A 290 -12.90 -23.20 -18.11
CA VAL A 290 -13.65 -22.02 -17.73
C VAL A 290 -14.27 -21.37 -18.96
N GLU A 291 -15.55 -21.06 -18.89
CA GLU A 291 -16.33 -20.38 -19.93
C GLU A 291 -16.85 -19.03 -19.42
N TYR A 292 -16.86 -18.01 -20.27
CA TYR A 292 -17.65 -16.80 -20.09
C TYR A 292 -19.01 -16.99 -20.77
N ILE A 293 -20.06 -16.52 -20.11
CA ILE A 293 -21.42 -16.50 -20.62
C ILE A 293 -21.83 -15.04 -20.74
N SER A 294 -22.05 -14.59 -21.98
CA SER A 294 -22.51 -13.24 -22.27
C SER A 294 -23.96 -13.03 -21.78
N PRO A 295 -24.42 -11.77 -21.66
CA PRO A 295 -25.82 -11.49 -21.36
C PRO A 295 -26.81 -12.06 -22.40
N SER A 296 -26.37 -12.29 -23.64
CA SER A 296 -27.15 -12.95 -24.69
C SER A 296 -27.12 -14.48 -24.62
N GLY A 297 -26.37 -15.06 -23.67
CA GLY A 297 -26.22 -16.51 -23.50
C GLY A 297 -25.13 -17.15 -24.37
N GLU A 298 -24.38 -16.36 -25.14
CA GLU A 298 -23.27 -16.84 -25.94
C GLU A 298 -22.10 -17.25 -25.03
N LYS A 299 -21.48 -18.38 -25.35
CA LYS A 299 -20.37 -18.94 -24.58
C LYS A 299 -19.04 -18.65 -25.25
N THR A 300 -18.10 -18.08 -24.49
CA THR A 300 -16.72 -17.87 -24.92
C THR A 300 -15.78 -18.67 -24.03
N LEU A 301 -14.92 -19.50 -24.61
CA LEU A 301 -13.95 -20.28 -23.85
C LEU A 301 -12.83 -19.36 -23.32
N ILE A 302 -12.61 -19.37 -22.00
CA ILE A 302 -11.59 -18.56 -21.33
C ILE A 302 -10.36 -19.40 -21.00
N LEU A 303 -10.58 -20.55 -20.35
CA LEU A 303 -9.53 -21.53 -20.08
C LEU A 303 -9.87 -22.82 -20.83
N PRO A 304 -8.97 -23.32 -21.71
CA PRO A 304 -9.25 -24.52 -22.49
C PRO A 304 -9.28 -25.78 -21.63
N TYR A 305 -10.07 -26.75 -22.08
CA TYR A 305 -10.19 -28.05 -21.42
C TYR A 305 -8.84 -28.77 -21.31
N ARG A 306 -8.48 -29.15 -20.08
CA ARG A 306 -7.35 -30.03 -19.77
C ARG A 306 -7.71 -30.93 -18.58
N ARG A 307 -6.96 -32.02 -18.41
CA ARG A 307 -7.14 -32.97 -17.30
C ARG A 307 -6.10 -32.68 -16.21
N TYR A 308 -6.58 -32.57 -14.97
CA TYR A 308 -5.78 -32.19 -13.81
C TYR A 308 -6.06 -33.13 -12.64
N GLU A 309 -5.05 -33.41 -11.82
CA GLU A 309 -5.24 -34.07 -10.52
C GLU A 309 -5.58 -33.03 -9.43
N ALA A 310 -4.92 -31.88 -9.51
CA ALA A 310 -5.16 -30.66 -8.76
C ALA A 310 -4.70 -29.48 -9.63
N ASP A 311 -5.28 -28.31 -9.42
CA ASP A 311 -4.83 -27.09 -10.07
C ASP A 311 -5.19 -25.87 -9.22
N GLN A 312 -4.33 -24.86 -9.30
CA GLN A 312 -4.55 -23.55 -8.70
C GLN A 312 -4.26 -22.50 -9.76
N GLY A 313 -5.21 -21.62 -10.01
CA GLY A 313 -5.10 -20.64 -11.08
C GLY A 313 -5.99 -19.43 -10.87
N ASN A 314 -5.70 -18.39 -11.65
CA ASN A 314 -6.49 -17.19 -11.70
C ASN A 314 -6.36 -16.51 -13.06
N PHE A 315 -7.33 -15.66 -13.40
CA PHE A 315 -7.20 -14.73 -14.52
C PHE A 315 -7.95 -13.43 -14.23
N CYS A 316 -7.52 -12.38 -14.92
CA CYS A 316 -8.18 -11.09 -14.91
C CYS A 316 -9.30 -11.07 -15.96
N THR A 317 -10.50 -10.70 -15.53
CA THR A 317 -11.68 -10.61 -16.38
C THR A 317 -11.57 -9.40 -17.31
N VAL A 318 -11.93 -9.61 -18.58
CA VAL A 318 -12.00 -8.55 -19.61
C VAL A 318 -13.44 -8.07 -19.85
N LEU A 319 -14.43 -8.81 -19.35
CA LEU A 319 -15.86 -8.52 -19.51
C LEU A 319 -16.56 -8.67 -18.15
N ALA A 320 -17.56 -7.85 -17.90
CA ALA A 320 -18.53 -8.10 -16.83
C ALA A 320 -19.53 -9.17 -17.30
N GLY A 321 -20.06 -9.97 -16.36
CA GLY A 321 -21.02 -11.02 -16.68
C GLY A 321 -20.78 -12.31 -15.90
N SER A 322 -21.28 -13.42 -16.44
CA SER A 322 -21.23 -14.72 -15.75
C SER A 322 -20.06 -15.55 -16.25
N TYR A 323 -19.28 -16.11 -15.33
CA TYR A 323 -18.20 -17.03 -15.63
C TYR A 323 -18.49 -18.38 -15.01
N LYS A 324 -18.37 -19.44 -15.80
CA LYS A 324 -18.68 -20.81 -15.41
C LYS A 324 -17.39 -21.62 -15.32
N LEU A 325 -17.11 -22.15 -14.15
CA LEU A 325 -16.04 -23.09 -13.88
C LEU A 325 -16.63 -24.50 -13.91
N VAL A 326 -16.08 -25.38 -14.75
CA VAL A 326 -16.66 -26.71 -15.00
C VAL A 326 -15.63 -27.78 -14.71
N TRP A 327 -16.00 -28.70 -13.82
CA TRP A 327 -15.28 -29.95 -13.57
C TRP A 327 -16.01 -31.10 -14.26
N ASP A 328 -15.32 -31.79 -15.16
CA ASP A 328 -15.89 -32.73 -16.10
C ASP A 328 -15.36 -34.15 -15.82
N ASN A 329 -16.28 -35.06 -15.50
CA ASN A 329 -16.03 -36.49 -15.32
C ASN A 329 -16.82 -37.34 -16.36
N THR A 330 -17.25 -36.73 -17.46
CA THR A 330 -18.04 -37.40 -18.52
C THR A 330 -17.28 -38.51 -19.22
N TYR A 331 -15.95 -38.42 -19.26
CA TYR A 331 -15.07 -39.44 -19.83
C TYR A 331 -14.90 -40.68 -18.93
N SER A 332 -15.30 -40.62 -17.65
CA SER A 332 -15.19 -41.77 -16.76
C SER A 332 -16.45 -42.62 -16.83
N SER A 333 -16.27 -43.91 -17.16
CA SER A 333 -17.37 -44.87 -17.21
C SER A 333 -17.70 -45.50 -15.86
N PHE A 334 -16.74 -45.54 -14.93
CA PHE A 334 -16.86 -46.34 -13.69
C PHE A 334 -16.53 -45.58 -12.41
N PHE A 335 -15.73 -44.51 -12.48
CA PHE A 335 -15.18 -43.90 -11.28
C PHE A 335 -15.79 -42.52 -11.03
N LYS A 336 -16.39 -42.36 -9.85
CA LYS A 336 -16.74 -41.05 -9.31
C LYS A 336 -15.47 -40.30 -8.87
N LYS A 337 -15.51 -38.98 -8.83
CA LYS A 337 -14.41 -38.12 -8.35
C LYS A 337 -14.86 -37.35 -7.10
N SER A 338 -14.06 -37.37 -6.04
CA SER A 338 -14.28 -36.53 -4.86
C SER A 338 -13.50 -35.24 -5.04
N LEU A 339 -14.20 -34.16 -5.36
CA LEU A 339 -13.62 -32.86 -5.62
C LEU A 339 -13.68 -32.01 -4.35
N ARG A 340 -12.51 -31.55 -3.90
CA ARG A 340 -12.36 -30.51 -2.91
C ARG A 340 -11.94 -29.24 -3.63
N TYR A 341 -12.75 -28.19 -3.56
CA TYR A 341 -12.51 -26.97 -4.33
C TYR A 341 -12.88 -25.69 -3.58
N LYS A 342 -12.27 -24.60 -4.01
CA LYS A 342 -12.56 -23.24 -3.63
C LYS A 342 -12.50 -22.38 -4.88
N VAL A 343 -13.51 -21.55 -5.07
CA VAL A 343 -13.57 -20.62 -6.20
C VAL A 343 -14.15 -19.31 -5.74
N ASP A 344 -13.61 -18.22 -6.27
CA ASP A 344 -14.08 -16.90 -5.92
C ASP A 344 -13.86 -15.87 -7.03
N ALA A 345 -14.63 -14.80 -6.96
CA ALA A 345 -14.47 -13.60 -7.78
C ALA A 345 -14.05 -12.44 -6.88
N VAL A 346 -12.83 -11.96 -7.08
CA VAL A 346 -12.26 -10.80 -6.38
C VAL A 346 -12.45 -9.57 -7.26
N PRO A 347 -13.27 -8.59 -6.87
CA PRO A 347 -13.52 -7.41 -7.70
C PRO A 347 -12.24 -6.56 -7.88
N PRO A 348 -12.14 -5.71 -8.91
CA PRO A 348 -11.00 -4.83 -9.11
C PRO A 348 -10.92 -3.81 -7.98
N VAL A 349 -9.70 -3.47 -7.54
CA VAL A 349 -9.50 -2.25 -6.75
C VAL A 349 -9.76 -1.07 -7.67
N ILE A 350 -10.95 -0.49 -7.60
CA ILE A 350 -11.29 0.72 -8.37
C ILE A 350 -10.57 1.88 -7.70
N GLU A 351 -9.64 2.51 -8.41
CA GLU A 351 -9.27 3.90 -8.11
C GLU A 351 -10.53 4.74 -8.36
N PRO A 352 -11.08 5.44 -7.35
CA PRO A 352 -12.29 6.21 -7.55
C PRO A 352 -12.06 7.19 -8.71
N ALA A 353 -13.03 7.27 -9.61
CA ALA A 353 -13.07 8.32 -10.60
C ALA A 353 -12.94 9.66 -9.86
N ALA A 354 -12.03 10.52 -10.32
CA ALA A 354 -11.78 11.82 -9.72
C ALA A 354 -13.12 12.52 -9.47
N VAL A 355 -13.45 12.74 -8.18
CA VAL A 355 -14.56 13.61 -7.83
C VAL A 355 -14.19 14.98 -8.41
N PRO A 356 -15.02 15.60 -9.26
CA PRO A 356 -14.72 16.92 -9.77
C PRO A 356 -14.54 17.83 -8.56
N THR A 357 -13.35 18.42 -8.45
CA THR A 357 -13.06 19.46 -7.49
C THR A 357 -14.10 20.55 -7.67
N VAL A 358 -15.03 20.66 -6.73
CA VAL A 358 -15.77 21.88 -6.54
C VAL A 358 -14.74 22.88 -6.06
N GLU A 359 -14.27 23.73 -6.96
CA GLU A 359 -13.44 24.88 -6.60
C GLU A 359 -14.23 25.77 -5.61
N PRO A 360 -13.54 26.38 -4.63
CA PRO A 360 -14.18 27.18 -3.58
C PRO A 360 -14.91 28.42 -4.10
#